data_AF-A0A5N5ZEZ7-F1
#
_entry.id   AF-A0A5N5ZEZ7-F1
#
_cell.length_a   1.000
_cell.length_b   1.000
_cell.length_c   1.000
_cell.angle_alpha   90.00
_cell.angle_beta   90.00
_cell.angle_gamma   90.00
#
_symmetry.space_group_name_H-M   'P 1'
#
loop_
_entity.id
_entity.type
_entity.pdbx_description
1 polymer ?
#
loop_
_entity_poly.entity_id
_entity_poly.type
_entity_poly.pdbx_seq_one_letter_code
_entity_poly.pdbx_strand_id
1 'polypeptide(L)'
;MLTISNTDLPSWITAFATVIYTIGSLALWYISSKQISLLKKQQEIIEKDFEKQQKYLDSASTHAIVDRHRDIFFQIIRDKELVKVFSKASKKRITQTKKDFLASIIINHAQSIWLDFINKVRSEREFDSFKRDFSDVVNMKFIKDRWEKVKDFHSQEFKDFVNNFIIND
;
A
#
# COMPACT_ATOMS: atom_id res chain seq x y z
N MET A 1 -43.01 57.70 -36.06
CA MET A 1 -41.67 58.21 -36.39
C MET A 1 -40.98 58.48 -35.04
N LEU A 2 -40.15 57.55 -34.55
CA LEU A 2 -39.48 57.70 -33.26
C LEU A 2 -38.24 58.57 -33.45
N THR A 3 -38.34 59.85 -33.09
CA THR A 3 -37.20 60.77 -32.97
C THR A 3 -36.42 60.41 -31.72
N ILE A 4 -35.28 59.75 -31.90
CA ILE A 4 -34.27 59.55 -30.85
C ILE A 4 -33.57 60.90 -30.65
N SER A 5 -33.62 61.46 -29.44
CA SER A 5 -32.92 62.70 -29.13
C SER A 5 -31.41 62.45 -29.04
N ASN A 6 -30.58 63.39 -29.51
CA ASN A 6 -29.11 63.25 -29.46
C ASN A 6 -28.53 63.11 -28.03
N THR A 7 -29.34 63.38 -27.00
CA THR A 7 -29.03 63.17 -25.58
C THR A 7 -29.19 61.72 -25.10
N ASP A 8 -29.89 60.86 -25.85
CA ASP A 8 -30.12 59.45 -25.47
C ASP A 8 -29.07 58.50 -26.06
N LEU A 9 -28.38 58.91 -27.14
CA LEU A 9 -27.38 58.11 -27.85
C LEU A 9 -26.25 57.59 -26.93
N PRO A 10 -25.69 58.39 -25.99
CA PRO A 10 -24.66 57.91 -25.06
C PRO A 10 -25.18 56.81 -24.12
N SER A 11 -26.42 56.93 -23.64
CA SER A 11 -27.04 55.97 -22.72
C SER A 11 -27.26 54.61 -23.38
N TRP A 12 -27.68 54.59 -24.65
CA TRP A 12 -27.82 53.35 -25.42
C TRP A 12 -26.48 52.68 -25.70
N ILE A 13 -25.43 53.44 -26.00
CA ILE A 13 -24.07 52.92 -26.20
C ILE A 13 -23.54 52.32 -24.89
N THR A 14 -23.72 52.99 -23.75
CA THR A 14 -23.31 52.47 -22.44
C THR A 14 -24.09 51.20 -22.09
N ALA A 15 -25.41 51.19 -22.26
CA ALA A 15 -26.24 50.00 -22.01
C ALA A 15 -25.80 48.81 -22.87
N PHE A 16 -25.54 49.03 -24.16
CA PHE A 16 -25.05 48.00 -25.07
C PHE A 16 -23.67 47.48 -24.67
N ALA A 17 -22.75 48.37 -24.31
CA ALA A 17 -21.42 48.00 -23.81
C ALA A 17 -21.50 47.19 -22.52
N THR A 18 -22.40 47.55 -21.59
CA THR A 18 -22.64 46.80 -20.35
C THR A 18 -23.20 45.40 -20.63
N VAL A 19 -24.10 45.25 -21.60
CA VAL A 19 -24.62 43.94 -22.01
C VAL A 19 -23.51 43.07 -22.60
N ILE A 20 -22.70 43.60 -23.52
CA ILE A 20 -21.55 42.88 -24.09
C ILE A 20 -20.56 42.48 -23.00
N TYR A 21 -20.23 43.41 -22.11
CA TYR A 21 -19.33 43.14 -21.00
C TYR A 21 -19.87 42.02 -20.10
N THR A 22 -21.15 42.08 -19.74
CA THR A 22 -21.79 41.07 -18.89
C THR A 22 -21.79 39.69 -19.56
N ILE A 23 -22.12 39.61 -20.85
CA ILE A 23 -22.07 38.36 -21.63
C ILE A 23 -20.63 37.82 -21.68
N GLY A 24 -19.64 38.68 -21.93
CA GLY A 24 -18.23 38.33 -21.94
C GLY A 24 -17.75 37.79 -20.59
N SER A 25 -18.11 38.46 -19.50
CA SER A 25 -17.79 38.03 -18.13
C SER A 25 -18.44 36.69 -17.78
N LEU A 26 -19.69 36.46 -18.16
CA LEU A 26 -20.37 35.18 -17.95
C LEU A 26 -19.74 34.05 -18.78
N ALA A 27 -19.37 34.32 -20.03
CA ALA A 27 -18.68 33.36 -20.89
C ALA A 27 -17.30 32.99 -20.33
N LEU A 28 -16.53 33.99 -19.86
CA LEU A 28 -15.24 33.77 -19.21
C LEU A 28 -15.38 32.97 -17.91
N TRP A 29 -16.37 33.29 -17.08
CA TRP A 29 -16.65 32.54 -15.86
C TRP A 29 -17.03 31.08 -16.17
N TYR A 30 -17.87 30.85 -17.19
CA TYR A 30 -18.22 29.51 -17.62
C TYR A 30 -17.01 28.70 -18.09
N ILE A 31 -16.14 29.28 -18.93
CA ILE A 31 -14.92 28.62 -19.40
C ILE A 31 -13.96 28.33 -18.23
N SER A 32 -13.76 29.32 -17.35
CA SER A 32 -12.89 29.19 -16.18
C SER A 32 -13.39 28.11 -15.21
N SER A 33 -14.69 28.08 -14.91
CA SER A 33 -15.29 27.05 -14.05
C SER A 33 -15.12 25.64 -14.62
N LYS A 34 -15.26 25.49 -15.94
CA LYS A 34 -15.01 24.22 -16.63
C LYS A 34 -13.54 23.81 -16.54
N GLN A 35 -12.60 24.73 -16.76
CA GLN A 35 -11.17 24.47 -16.62
C GLN A 35 -10.80 24.08 -15.19
N ILE A 36 -11.31 24.79 -14.17
CA ILE A 36 -11.10 24.45 -12.76
C ILE A 36 -11.63 23.04 -12.46
N SER A 37 -12.79 22.66 -13.00
CA SER A 37 -13.33 21.30 -12.81
C SER A 37 -12.44 20.22 -13.42
N LEU A 38 -11.82 20.49 -14.58
CA LEU A 38 -10.88 19.56 -15.22
C LEU A 38 -9.58 19.45 -14.43
N LEU A 39 -9.06 20.57 -13.94
CA LEU A 39 -7.86 20.59 -13.10
C LEU A 39 -8.07 19.81 -11.80
N LYS A 40 -9.24 19.96 -11.16
CA LYS A 40 -9.60 19.16 -9.97
C LYS A 40 -9.62 17.67 -10.27
N LYS A 41 -10.23 17.26 -11.38
CA LYS A 41 -10.24 15.85 -11.81
C LYS A 41 -8.82 15.32 -12.08
N GLN A 42 -7.96 16.13 -12.68
CA GLN A 42 -6.57 15.74 -12.91
C GLN A 42 -5.79 15.61 -11.60
N GLN A 43 -5.98 16.54 -10.65
CA GLN A 43 -5.39 16.45 -9.31
C GLN A 43 -5.81 15.16 -8.60
N GLU A 44 -7.11 14.82 -8.62
CA GLU A 44 -7.60 13.58 -8.02
C GLU A 44 -6.98 12.32 -8.63
N ILE A 45 -6.74 12.30 -9.95
CA ILE A 45 -6.07 11.18 -10.62
C ILE A 45 -4.60 11.09 -10.18
N ILE A 46 -3.90 12.22 -10.17
CA ILE A 46 -2.49 12.30 -9.76
C ILE A 46 -2.31 11.85 -8.31
N GLU A 47 -3.19 12.29 -7.40
CA GLU A 47 -3.15 11.88 -5.99
C GLU A 47 -3.37 10.37 -5.85
N LYS A 48 -4.36 9.80 -6.57
CA LYS A 48 -4.59 8.35 -6.57
C LYS A 48 -3.41 7.56 -7.12
N ASP A 49 -2.80 8.03 -8.19
CA ASP A 49 -1.62 7.39 -8.78
C ASP A 49 -0.42 7.48 -7.85
N PHE A 50 -0.23 8.61 -7.18
CA PHE A 50 0.83 8.80 -6.19
C PHE A 50 0.65 7.88 -4.97
N GLU A 51 -0.55 7.81 -4.39
CA GLU A 51 -0.86 6.87 -3.30
C GLU A 51 -0.60 5.42 -3.70
N LYS A 52 -0.96 5.06 -4.94
CA LYS A 52 -0.73 3.71 -5.46
C LYS A 52 0.76 3.43 -5.60
N GLN A 53 1.54 4.37 -6.13
CA GLN A 53 2.99 4.25 -6.22
C GLN A 53 3.66 4.13 -4.85
N GLN A 54 3.22 4.93 -3.87
CA GLN A 54 3.74 4.84 -2.51
C GLN A 54 3.52 3.45 -1.91
N LYS A 55 2.31 2.89 -2.06
CA LYS A 55 1.99 1.51 -1.60
C LYS A 55 2.87 0.45 -2.28
N TYR A 56 3.17 0.61 -3.57
CA TYR A 56 4.11 -0.27 -4.27
C TYR A 56 5.54 -0.15 -3.74
N LEU A 57 6.02 1.06 -3.46
CA LEU A 57 7.35 1.29 -2.90
C LEU A 57 7.49 0.71 -1.49
N ASP A 58 6.46 0.87 -0.66
CA ASP A 58 6.43 0.32 0.69
C ASP A 58 6.42 -1.22 0.66
N SER A 59 5.63 -1.84 -0.23
CA SER A 59 5.67 -3.28 -0.49
C SER A 59 7.05 -3.72 -1.00
N ALA A 60 7.62 -3.04 -2.01
CA ALA A 60 8.91 -3.39 -2.60
C ALA A 60 10.07 -3.30 -1.61
N SER A 61 10.10 -2.26 -0.77
CA SER A 61 11.10 -2.11 0.29
C SER A 61 10.98 -3.22 1.33
N THR A 62 9.76 -3.59 1.71
CA THR A 62 9.52 -4.70 2.62
C THR A 62 9.98 -6.03 2.02
N HIS A 63 9.68 -6.30 0.75
CA HIS A 63 10.20 -7.48 0.04
C HIS A 63 11.72 -7.51 0.03
N ALA A 64 12.37 -6.40 -0.28
CA ALA A 64 13.83 -6.33 -0.26
C ALA A 64 14.41 -6.64 1.12
N ILE A 65 13.76 -6.20 2.20
CA ILE A 65 14.16 -6.51 3.58
C ILE A 65 13.92 -8.00 3.88
N VAL A 66 12.76 -8.55 3.52
CA VAL A 66 12.41 -9.96 3.76
C VAL A 66 13.33 -10.89 2.97
N ASP A 67 13.60 -10.59 1.70
CA ASP A 67 14.52 -11.36 0.85
C ASP A 67 15.95 -11.35 1.40
N ARG A 68 16.45 -10.19 1.84
CA ARG A 68 17.77 -10.11 2.49
C ARG A 68 17.83 -10.96 3.77
N HIS A 69 16.81 -10.90 4.61
CA HIS A 69 16.74 -11.74 5.81
C HIS A 69 16.68 -13.23 5.46
N ARG A 70 15.89 -13.59 4.45
CA ARG A 70 15.77 -14.95 3.94
C ARG A 70 17.13 -15.46 3.46
N ASP A 71 17.85 -14.66 2.69
CA ASP A 71 19.16 -15.03 2.16
C ASP A 71 20.19 -15.19 3.26
N ILE A 72 20.21 -14.30 4.26
CA ILE A 72 21.06 -14.42 5.46
C ILE A 72 20.75 -15.74 6.19
N PHE A 73 19.48 -16.02 6.46
CA PHE A 73 19.10 -17.25 7.16
C PHE A 73 19.43 -18.51 6.35
N PHE A 74 19.28 -18.49 5.02
CA PHE A 74 19.70 -19.60 4.18
C PHE A 74 21.22 -19.78 4.16
N GLN A 75 22.00 -18.70 4.10
CA GLN A 75 23.46 -18.77 4.21
C GLN A 75 23.87 -19.40 5.53
N ILE A 76 23.26 -18.96 6.65
CA ILE A 76 23.50 -19.54 7.96
C ILE A 76 23.14 -21.03 7.95
N ILE A 77 21.96 -21.43 7.47
CA ILE A 77 21.52 -22.84 7.47
C ILE A 77 22.43 -23.75 6.63
N ARG A 78 22.95 -23.24 5.50
CA ARG A 78 23.80 -23.97 4.55
C ARG A 78 25.23 -24.13 5.08
N ASP A 79 25.75 -23.13 5.78
CA ASP A 79 27.08 -23.18 6.37
C ASP A 79 27.10 -23.96 7.68
N LYS A 80 27.82 -25.08 7.70
CA LYS A 80 27.89 -25.97 8.87
C LYS A 80 28.54 -25.31 10.08
N GLU A 81 29.51 -24.43 9.88
CA GLU A 81 30.22 -23.75 10.96
C GLU A 81 29.37 -22.61 11.53
N LEU A 82 28.69 -21.84 10.68
CA LEU A 82 27.76 -20.81 11.15
C LEU A 82 26.63 -21.41 11.98
N VAL A 83 25.98 -22.49 11.52
CA VAL A 83 24.94 -23.14 12.34
C VAL A 83 25.49 -23.64 13.67
N LYS A 84 26.72 -24.20 13.71
CA LYS A 84 27.33 -24.62 14.98
C LYS A 84 27.53 -23.44 15.93
N VAL A 85 28.01 -22.30 15.42
CA VAL A 85 28.18 -21.08 16.22
C VAL A 85 26.85 -20.63 16.80
N PHE A 86 25.81 -20.51 15.99
CA PHE A 86 24.47 -20.12 16.47
C PHE A 86 23.84 -21.15 17.40
N SER A 87 24.05 -22.44 17.15
CA SER A 87 23.60 -23.54 18.00
C SER A 87 24.25 -23.49 19.38
N LYS A 88 25.57 -23.22 19.46
CA LYS A 88 26.30 -23.05 20.71
C LYS A 88 25.84 -21.80 21.46
N ALA A 89 25.71 -20.66 20.76
CA ALA A 89 25.26 -19.40 21.35
C ALA A 89 23.84 -19.49 21.93
N SER A 90 22.93 -20.17 21.22
CA SER A 90 21.54 -20.37 21.66
C SER A 90 21.34 -21.54 22.62
N LYS A 91 22.42 -22.27 22.97
CA LYS A 91 22.38 -23.50 23.80
C LYS A 91 21.36 -24.53 23.29
N LYS A 92 21.22 -24.63 21.97
CA LYS A 92 20.28 -25.54 21.29
C LYS A 92 21.03 -26.55 20.46
N ARG A 93 20.39 -27.68 20.13
CA ARG A 93 20.90 -28.62 19.12
C ARG A 93 20.85 -27.96 17.73
N ILE A 94 21.83 -28.27 16.89
CA ILE A 94 21.92 -27.81 15.48
C ILE A 94 20.58 -27.94 14.75
N THR A 95 19.93 -29.10 14.86
CA THR A 95 18.62 -29.35 14.23
C THR A 95 17.55 -28.37 14.70
N GLN A 96 17.52 -28.03 15.98
CA GLN A 96 16.57 -27.07 16.51
C GLN A 96 16.89 -25.66 16.03
N THR A 97 18.15 -25.26 16.00
CA THR A 97 18.57 -23.97 15.46
C THR A 97 18.17 -23.82 13.98
N LYS A 98 18.34 -24.86 13.16
CA LYS A 98 17.87 -24.86 11.77
C LYS A 98 16.36 -24.71 11.66
N LYS A 99 15.59 -25.42 12.50
CA LYS A 99 14.12 -25.28 12.56
C LYS A 99 13.69 -23.87 12.95
N ASP A 100 14.36 -23.25 13.92
CA ASP A 100 14.05 -21.90 14.36
C ASP A 100 14.30 -20.86 13.24
N PHE A 101 15.40 -21.00 12.49
CA PHE A 101 15.66 -20.16 11.31
C PHE A 101 14.64 -20.39 10.19
N LEU A 102 14.32 -21.65 9.88
CA LEU A 102 13.32 -22.00 8.88
C LEU A 102 11.94 -21.44 9.24
N ALA A 103 11.52 -21.57 10.49
CA ALA A 103 10.27 -20.99 10.98
C ALA A 103 10.27 -19.46 10.86
N SER A 104 11.40 -18.80 11.16
CA SER A 104 11.53 -17.35 10.99
C SER A 104 11.41 -16.92 9.52
N ILE A 105 12.01 -17.69 8.59
CA ILE A 105 11.86 -17.46 7.15
C ILE A 105 10.39 -17.53 6.74
N ILE A 106 9.68 -18.57 7.18
CA ILE A 106 8.28 -18.80 6.83
C ILE A 106 7.38 -17.68 7.36
N ILE A 107 7.54 -17.29 8.64
CA ILE A 107 6.75 -16.21 9.26
C ILE A 107 7.01 -14.88 8.54
N ASN A 108 8.27 -14.55 8.25
CA ASN A 108 8.61 -13.31 7.55
C ASN A 108 8.06 -13.30 6.11
N HIS A 109 8.10 -14.44 5.41
CA HIS A 109 7.53 -14.56 4.08
C HIS A 109 6.02 -14.34 4.10
N ALA A 110 5.33 -14.90 5.09
CA ALA A 110 3.90 -14.70 5.28
C ALA A 110 3.54 -13.23 5.53
N GLN A 111 4.35 -12.52 6.32
CA GLN A 111 4.18 -11.08 6.50
C GLN A 111 4.32 -10.32 5.17
N SER A 112 5.30 -10.66 4.34
CA SER A 112 5.48 -10.04 3.02
C SER A 112 4.23 -10.23 2.14
N ILE A 113 3.70 -11.44 2.08
CA ILE A 113 2.49 -11.75 1.29
C ILE A 113 1.25 -11.04 1.85
N TRP A 114 1.11 -10.98 3.17
CA TRP A 114 0.03 -10.23 3.81
C TRP A 114 0.13 -8.73 3.51
N LEU A 115 1.34 -8.16 3.53
CA LEU A 115 1.57 -6.76 3.15
C LEU A 115 1.23 -6.49 1.67
N ASP A 116 1.52 -7.42 0.77
CA ASP A 116 1.09 -7.31 -0.64
C ASP A 116 -0.43 -7.29 -0.80
N PHE A 117 -1.12 -8.09 0.00
CA PHE A 117 -2.57 -8.13 -0.03
C PHE A 117 -3.19 -6.82 0.48
N ILE A 118 -2.77 -6.30 1.64
CA ILE A 118 -3.31 -5.03 2.16
C ILE A 118 -2.99 -3.85 1.22
N ASN A 119 -1.86 -3.90 0.52
CA ASN A 119 -1.47 -2.89 -0.46
C ASN A 119 -2.11 -3.08 -1.83
N LYS A 120 -3.01 -4.06 -1.98
CA LYS A 120 -3.73 -4.40 -3.22
C LYS A 120 -2.78 -4.74 -4.39
N VAL A 121 -1.59 -5.24 -4.07
CA VAL A 121 -0.61 -5.77 -5.04
C VAL A 121 -1.02 -7.18 -5.47
N ARG A 122 -1.56 -7.97 -4.53
CA ARG A 122 -2.02 -9.35 -4.75
C ARG A 122 -3.55 -9.43 -4.78
N SER A 123 -4.09 -10.30 -5.62
CA SER A 123 -5.54 -10.52 -5.70
C SER A 123 -6.08 -11.32 -4.50
N GLU A 124 -7.36 -11.16 -4.19
CA GLU A 124 -8.03 -11.89 -3.11
C GLU A 124 -7.96 -13.41 -3.30
N ARG A 125 -8.16 -13.90 -4.53
CA ARG A 125 -8.07 -15.32 -4.87
C ARG A 125 -6.68 -15.92 -4.58
N GLU A 126 -5.62 -15.19 -4.90
CA GLU A 126 -4.25 -15.62 -4.61
C GLU A 126 -3.98 -15.60 -3.11
N PHE A 127 -4.47 -14.59 -2.41
CA PHE A 127 -4.32 -14.47 -0.97
C PHE A 127 -5.09 -15.56 -0.22
N ASP A 128 -6.29 -15.94 -0.67
CA ASP A 128 -7.07 -17.05 -0.11
C ASP A 128 -6.36 -18.39 -0.28
N SER A 129 -5.71 -18.61 -1.42
CA SER A 129 -4.91 -19.81 -1.64
C SER A 129 -3.71 -19.84 -0.69
N PHE A 130 -3.01 -18.71 -0.56
CA PHE A 130 -1.93 -18.57 0.41
C PHE A 130 -2.37 -18.80 1.85
N LYS A 131 -3.53 -18.25 2.29
CA LYS A 131 -4.05 -18.44 3.65
C LYS A 131 -4.19 -19.93 4.00
N ARG A 132 -4.74 -20.72 3.08
CA ARG A 132 -4.88 -22.18 3.27
C ARG A 132 -3.52 -22.85 3.42
N ASP A 133 -2.61 -22.63 2.47
CA ASP A 133 -1.27 -23.23 2.52
C ASP A 133 -0.49 -22.81 3.78
N PHE A 134 -0.64 -21.54 4.18
CA PHE A 134 0.01 -21.01 5.37
C PHE A 134 -0.61 -21.55 6.66
N SER A 135 -1.92 -21.85 6.70
CA SER A 135 -2.57 -22.49 7.84
C SER A 135 -1.97 -23.87 8.13
N ASP A 136 -1.81 -24.69 7.11
CA ASP A 136 -1.18 -26.01 7.25
C ASP A 136 0.25 -25.90 7.80
N VAL A 137 0.99 -24.91 7.32
CA VAL A 137 2.38 -24.71 7.71
C VAL A 137 2.50 -24.12 9.12
N VAL A 138 1.74 -23.08 9.48
CA VAL A 138 1.87 -22.41 10.78
C VAL A 138 1.47 -23.34 11.93
N ASN A 139 0.56 -24.29 11.68
CA ASN A 139 0.13 -25.29 12.64
C ASN A 139 1.19 -26.37 12.92
N MET A 140 2.29 -26.41 12.15
CA MET A 140 3.45 -27.22 12.51
C MET A 140 4.04 -26.74 13.83
N LYS A 141 4.21 -27.67 14.79
CA LYS A 141 4.65 -27.37 16.16
C LYS A 141 5.83 -26.39 16.25
N PHE A 142 6.89 -26.61 15.45
CA PHE A 142 8.10 -25.77 15.53
C PHE A 142 7.89 -24.35 14.99
N ILE A 143 6.90 -24.13 14.13
CA ILE A 143 6.53 -22.81 13.62
C ILE A 143 5.66 -22.10 14.65
N LYS A 144 4.66 -22.78 15.21
CA LYS A 144 3.85 -22.27 16.33
C LYS A 144 4.71 -21.89 17.53
N ASP A 145 5.64 -22.75 17.95
CA ASP A 145 6.58 -22.48 19.05
C ASP A 145 7.50 -21.28 18.75
N ARG A 146 7.79 -21.02 17.47
CA ARG A 146 8.59 -19.87 17.05
C ARG A 146 7.74 -18.61 17.03
N TRP A 147 6.52 -18.68 16.49
CA TRP A 147 5.56 -17.58 16.43
C TRP A 147 5.34 -16.98 17.82
N GLU A 148 5.10 -17.81 18.84
CA GLU A 148 4.92 -17.35 20.22
C GLU A 148 6.10 -16.51 20.76
N LYS A 149 7.31 -16.73 20.24
CA LYS A 149 8.53 -16.02 20.65
C LYS A 149 8.82 -14.77 19.82
N VAL A 150 8.25 -14.66 18.63
CA VAL A 150 8.56 -13.57 17.69
C VAL A 150 7.38 -12.66 17.41
N LYS A 151 6.16 -13.05 17.77
CA LYS A 151 4.92 -12.29 17.49
C LYS A 151 5.02 -10.83 17.93
N ASP A 152 5.68 -10.55 19.06
CA ASP A 152 5.81 -9.20 19.60
C ASP A 152 6.69 -8.26 18.76
N PHE A 153 7.47 -8.79 17.82
CA PHE A 153 8.23 -7.99 16.84
C PHE A 153 7.44 -7.66 15.57
N HIS A 154 6.19 -8.13 15.46
CA HIS A 154 5.33 -7.86 14.31
C HIS A 154 4.21 -6.86 14.66
N SER A 155 3.63 -6.23 13.62
CA SER A 155 2.53 -5.28 13.80
C SER A 155 1.29 -5.95 14.39
N GLN A 156 0.42 -5.15 15.02
CA GLN A 156 -0.81 -5.69 15.60
C GLN A 156 -1.72 -6.30 14.55
N GLU A 157 -1.85 -5.69 13.37
CA GLU A 157 -2.73 -6.22 12.33
C GLU A 157 -2.23 -7.57 11.79
N PHE A 158 -0.90 -7.74 11.65
CA PHE A 158 -0.35 -9.03 11.24
C PHE A 158 -0.52 -10.09 12.32
N LYS A 159 -0.37 -9.73 13.61
CA LYS A 159 -0.65 -10.66 14.72
C LYS A 159 -2.10 -11.13 14.68
N ASP A 160 -3.05 -10.23 14.45
CA ASP A 160 -4.47 -10.56 14.37
C ASP A 160 -4.76 -11.47 13.17
N PHE A 161 -4.11 -11.22 12.03
CA PHE A 161 -4.15 -12.13 10.88
C PHE A 161 -3.69 -13.55 11.26
N VAL A 162 -2.51 -13.71 11.86
CA VAL A 162 -1.99 -15.05 12.20
C VAL A 162 -2.83 -15.73 13.29
N ASN A 163 -3.19 -15.01 14.36
CA ASN A 163 -3.86 -15.59 15.52
C ASN A 163 -5.33 -15.89 15.26
N ASN A 164 -6.06 -14.98 14.60
CA ASN A 164 -7.51 -15.09 14.48
C ASN A 164 -7.93 -15.81 13.19
N PHE A 165 -7.16 -15.69 12.11
CA PHE A 165 -7.57 -16.22 10.80
C PHE A 165 -6.81 -17.46 10.36
N ILE A 166 -5.70 -17.82 11.01
CA ILE A 166 -4.86 -18.93 10.56
C ILE A 166 -4.72 -20.02 11.63
N ILE A 167 -4.61 -19.66 12.92
CA ILE A 167 -4.43 -20.64 14.01
C ILE A 167 -5.78 -21.19 14.54
N ASN A 168 -6.89 -20.48 14.29
CA ASN A 168 -8.22 -20.82 14.80
C ASN A 168 -9.23 -21.27 13.74
N ASP A 169 -8.83 -21.31 12.46
CA ASP A 169 -9.55 -22.00 11.37
C ASP A 169 -9.12 -23.47 11.31
#